data_AF-A0A014NJC9-F1
#
_entry.id   AF-A0A014NJC9-F1
#
_cell.length_a   1.000
_cell.length_b   1.000
_cell.length_c   1.000
_cell.angle_alpha   90.00
_cell.angle_beta   90.00
_cell.angle_gamma   90.00
#
_symmetry.space_group_name_H-M   'P 1'
#
loop_
_entity.id
_entity.type
_entity.pdbx_description
1 polymer ?
#
loop_
_entity_poly.entity_id
_entity_poly.type
_entity_poly.pdbx_seq_one_letter_code
_entity_poly.pdbx_strand_id
1 'polypeptide(L)'
;MHTETALSPLELTARRQLSATLLTPVSADELDPALNMREAYGLTSLNKILFITSLCNEMAIGLGCLTEEDLANMHSLADVCRILNKQLAQ
;
A
#
# COMPACT_ATOMS: atom_id res chain seq x y z
N MET A 1 26.31 -5.23 -9.02
CA MET A 1 26.03 -4.20 -7.99
C MET A 1 24.53 -4.23 -7.75
N HIS A 2 24.04 -5.16 -6.92
CA HIS A 2 22.64 -5.13 -6.48
C HIS A 2 22.63 -4.38 -5.16
N THR A 3 22.25 -3.11 -5.20
CA THR A 3 21.83 -2.40 -4.00
C THR A 3 20.55 -3.09 -3.54
N GLU A 4 20.70 -3.99 -2.59
CA GLU A 4 19.62 -4.57 -1.82
C GLU A 4 19.05 -3.43 -0.97
N THR A 5 18.18 -2.62 -1.58
CA THR A 5 17.45 -1.59 -0.86
C THR A 5 16.50 -2.33 0.07
N ALA A 6 16.91 -2.52 1.32
CA ALA A 6 16.08 -3.16 2.33
C ALA A 6 14.73 -2.45 2.37
N LEU A 7 13.66 -3.20 2.08
CA LEU A 7 12.30 -2.69 2.09
C LEU A 7 11.98 -2.16 3.50
N SER A 8 11.35 -0.99 3.57
CA SER A 8 10.90 -0.46 4.86
C SER A 8 9.86 -1.39 5.49
N PRO A 9 9.71 -1.42 6.84
CA PRO A 9 8.66 -2.20 7.49
C PRO A 9 7.26 -1.87 6.96
N LEU A 10 7.00 -0.59 6.63
CA LEU A 10 5.77 -0.15 6.02
C LEU A 10 5.55 -0.78 4.64
N GLU A 11 6.57 -0.79 3.79
CA GLU A 11 6.46 -1.37 2.45
C GLU A 11 6.26 -2.88 2.52
N LEU A 12 6.98 -3.58 3.40
CA LEU A 12 6.81 -5.03 3.61
C LEU A 12 5.37 -5.35 4.03
N THR A 13 4.82 -4.61 4.99
CA THR A 13 3.44 -4.78 5.45
C THR A 13 2.45 -4.43 4.34
N ALA A 14 2.68 -3.35 3.59
CA ALA A 14 1.82 -2.92 2.49
C ALA A 14 1.77 -3.98 1.37
N ARG A 15 2.91 -4.58 1.00
CA ARG A 15 2.98 -5.68 0.02
C ARG A 15 2.16 -6.88 0.47
N ARG A 16 2.32 -7.30 1.73
CA ARG A 16 1.58 -8.43 2.30
C ARG A 16 0.07 -8.16 2.31
N GLN A 17 -0.36 -6.99 2.78
CA GLN A 17 -1.77 -6.63 2.84
C GLN A 17 -2.40 -6.49 1.45
N LEU A 18 -1.67 -5.91 0.49
CA LEU A 18 -2.13 -5.84 -0.90
C LEU A 18 -2.31 -7.25 -1.46
N SER A 19 -1.30 -8.12 -1.36
CA SER A 19 -1.36 -9.50 -1.86
C SER A 19 -2.57 -10.28 -1.32
N ALA A 20 -2.91 -10.10 -0.03
CA ALA A 20 -4.03 -10.75 0.61
C ALA A 20 -5.40 -10.21 0.17
N THR A 21 -5.44 -9.00 -0.40
CA THR A 21 -6.68 -8.32 -0.82
C THR A 21 -6.98 -8.51 -2.32
N LEU A 22 -6.00 -8.97 -3.10
CA LEU A 22 -6.17 -9.21 -4.53
C LEU A 22 -7.06 -10.43 -4.78
N LEU A 23 -7.92 -10.32 -5.81
CA LEU A 23 -8.74 -11.46 -6.27
C LEU A 23 -7.89 -12.49 -7.01
N THR A 24 -6.89 -12.02 -7.75
CA THR A 24 -5.89 -12.87 -8.40
C THR A 24 -4.70 -13.04 -7.46
N PRO A 25 -4.31 -14.28 -7.11
CA PRO A 25 -3.15 -14.51 -6.25
C PRO A 25 -1.87 -13.95 -6.89
N VAL A 26 -1.19 -13.04 -6.20
CA VAL A 26 0.13 -12.51 -6.55
C VAL A 26 0.98 -12.51 -5.29
N SER A 27 2.23 -12.98 -5.37
CA SER A 27 3.10 -12.98 -4.19
C SER A 27 3.46 -11.55 -3.78
N ALA A 28 3.60 -11.30 -2.48
CA ALA A 28 4.02 -10.00 -1.96
C ALA A 28 5.39 -9.54 -2.52
N ASP A 29 6.27 -10.50 -2.80
CA ASP A 29 7.61 -10.25 -3.36
C ASP A 29 7.57 -9.95 -4.88
N GLU A 30 6.50 -10.32 -5.56
CA GLU A 30 6.31 -10.09 -7.01
C GLU A 30 5.59 -8.77 -7.31
N LEU A 31 5.03 -8.11 -6.29
CA LEU A 31 4.39 -6.82 -6.45
C LEU A 31 5.44 -5.76 -6.82
N ASP A 32 5.29 -5.16 -8.00
CA ASP A 32 6.01 -3.94 -8.35
C ASP A 32 5.32 -2.74 -7.67
N PRO A 33 6.04 -1.98 -6.81
CA PRO A 33 5.46 -0.89 -6.05
C PRO A 33 5.16 0.35 -6.90
N ALA A 34 5.75 0.48 -8.09
CA ALA A 34 5.53 1.60 -9.01
C ALA A 34 4.30 1.41 -9.92
N LEU A 35 3.78 0.19 -10.03
CA LEU A 35 2.63 -0.09 -10.87
C LEU A 35 1.32 0.41 -10.25
N ASN A 36 0.40 0.84 -11.12
CA ASN A 36 -0.95 1.21 -10.72
C ASN A 36 -1.71 -0.04 -10.23
N MET A 37 -2.17 -0.02 -8.97
CA MET A 37 -2.77 -1.20 -8.35
C MET A 37 -4.09 -1.62 -9.02
N ARG A 38 -4.84 -0.66 -9.56
CA ARG A 38 -6.10 -0.93 -10.25
C ARG A 38 -5.85 -1.58 -11.61
N GLU A 39 -4.93 -1.02 -12.38
CA GLU A 39 -4.68 -1.47 -13.75
C GLU A 39 -3.84 -2.76 -13.79
N ALA A 40 -2.79 -2.85 -12.95
CA ALA A 40 -1.90 -4.00 -12.92
C ALA A 40 -2.49 -5.20 -12.17
N TYR A 41 -3.20 -4.96 -11.06
CA TYR A 41 -3.65 -6.02 -10.15
C TYR A 41 -5.18 -6.11 -10.02
N GLY A 42 -5.94 -5.28 -10.75
CA GLY A 42 -7.40 -5.32 -10.69
C GLY A 42 -7.99 -4.82 -9.36
N LEU A 43 -7.24 -4.03 -8.58
CA LEU A 43 -7.69 -3.51 -7.29
C LEU A 43 -8.88 -2.55 -7.49
N THR A 44 -10.07 -2.99 -7.08
CA THR A 44 -11.30 -2.19 -7.11
C THR A 44 -11.30 -1.11 -6.02
N SER A 45 -12.21 -0.13 -6.09
CA SER A 45 -12.33 0.89 -5.03
C SER A 45 -12.65 0.29 -3.66
N LEU A 46 -13.52 -0.73 -3.62
CA LEU A 46 -13.85 -1.42 -2.37
C LEU A 46 -12.64 -2.15 -1.80
N ASN A 47 -11.93 -2.91 -2.64
CA ASN A 47 -10.73 -3.63 -2.23
C ASN A 47 -9.62 -2.67 -1.81
N LYS A 48 -9.51 -1.51 -2.45
CA LYS A 48 -8.58 -0.46 -2.03
C LYS A 48 -8.89 0.03 -0.62
N ILE A 49 -10.15 0.28 -0.27
CA ILE A 49 -10.52 0.67 1.09
C ILE A 49 -10.22 -0.44 2.10
N LEU A 50 -10.52 -1.70 1.80
CA LEU A 50 -10.19 -2.84 2.66
C LEU A 50 -8.68 -2.98 2.89
N PHE A 51 -7.89 -2.82 1.82
CA PHE A 51 -6.44 -2.82 1.88
C PHE A 51 -5.90 -1.69 2.77
N ILE A 52 -6.33 -0.44 2.55
CA ILE A 52 -5.84 0.72 3.31
C ILE A 52 -6.24 0.64 4.78
N THR A 53 -7.48 0.26 5.08
CA THR A 53 -7.96 0.10 6.45
C THR A 53 -7.18 -0.99 7.20
N SER A 54 -6.92 -2.13 6.56
CA SER A 54 -6.14 -3.23 7.14
C SER A 54 -4.67 -2.84 7.37
N LEU A 55 -4.07 -2.15 6.40
CA LEU A 55 -2.69 -1.66 6.50
C LEU A 55 -2.54 -0.63 7.62
N CYS A 56 -3.46 0.34 7.72
CA CYS A 56 -3.41 1.34 8.78
C CYS A 56 -3.59 0.69 10.16
N ASN A 57 -4.49 -0.29 10.29
CA ASN A 57 -4.67 -1.02 11.54
C ASN A 57 -3.41 -1.79 11.96
N GLU A 58 -2.77 -2.50 11.02
CA GLU A 58 -1.53 -3.25 11.28
C GLU A 58 -0.36 -2.34 11.68
N MET A 59 -0.27 -1.15 11.08
CA MET A 59 0.77 -0.16 11.35
C MET A 59 0.43 0.79 12.52
N ALA A 60 -0.71 0.58 13.20
CA ALA A 60 -1.24 1.48 14.24
C ALA A 60 -1.37 2.96 13.79
N ILE A 61 -1.67 3.17 12.51
CA ILE A 61 -1.93 4.50 11.92
C ILE A 61 -3.42 4.81 12.05
N GLY A 62 -3.73 5.99 12.61
CA GLY A 62 -5.10 6.47 12.67
C GLY A 62 -5.64 6.82 11.29
N LEU A 63 -6.73 6.17 10.85
CA LEU A 63 -7.35 6.48 9.56
C LEU A 63 -7.81 7.94 9.45
N GLY A 64 -8.13 8.58 10.57
CA GLY A 64 -8.53 9.99 10.62
C GLY A 64 -7.45 10.97 10.16
N CYS A 65 -6.21 10.51 9.99
CA CYS A 65 -5.11 11.31 9.45
C CYS A 65 -5.12 11.37 7.90
N LEU A 66 -5.92 10.54 7.23
CA LEU A 66 -5.99 10.48 5.77
C LEU A 66 -7.16 11.33 5.25
N THR A 67 -6.85 12.23 4.32
CA THR A 67 -7.86 13.01 3.60
C THR A 67 -8.40 12.27 2.37
N GLU A 68 -9.50 12.75 1.80
CA GLU A 68 -10.01 12.24 0.52
C GLU A 68 -8.98 12.40 -0.61
N GLU A 69 -8.21 13.49 -0.59
CA GLU A 69 -7.14 13.74 -1.56
C GLU A 69 -5.99 12.75 -1.40
N ASP A 70 -5.61 12.42 -0.17
CA ASP A 70 -4.61 11.37 0.10
C ASP A 70 -5.07 10.03 -0.48
N LEU A 71 -6.31 9.64 -0.21
CA LEU A 71 -6.88 8.40 -0.74
C LEU A 71 -6.96 8.43 -2.27
N ALA A 72 -7.33 9.55 -2.87
CA ALA A 72 -7.37 9.70 -4.33
C ALA A 72 -5.98 9.48 -4.95
N ASN A 73 -4.93 10.02 -4.34
CA ASN A 73 -3.55 9.94 -4.82
C ASN A 73 -2.86 8.58 -4.59
N MET A 74 -3.48 7.65 -3.85
CA MET A 74 -2.96 6.29 -3.65
C MET A 74 -3.18 5.39 -4.89
N HIS A 75 -2.44 5.62 -5.97
CA HIS A 75 -2.56 4.84 -7.21
C HIS A 75 -1.65 3.60 -7.22
N SER A 76 -0.44 3.75 -6.71
CA SER A 76 0.57 2.69 -6.62
C SER A 76 0.88 2.34 -5.15
N LEU A 77 1.58 1.23 -4.91
CA LEU A 77 2.04 0.89 -3.56
C LEU A 77 3.05 1.91 -3.04
N ALA A 78 3.88 2.46 -3.94
CA ALA A 78 4.82 3.53 -3.62
C ALA A 78 4.09 4.79 -3.16
N ASP A 79 2.95 5.14 -3.78
CA ASP A 79 2.13 6.26 -3.33
C ASP A 79 1.58 6.04 -1.92
N VAL A 80 1.07 4.84 -1.66
CA VAL A 80 0.56 4.45 -0.34
C VAL A 80 1.65 4.60 0.72
N CYS A 81 2.83 4.01 0.48
CA CYS A 81 3.95 4.09 1.41
C CYS A 81 4.42 5.53 1.60
N ARG A 82 4.51 6.32 0.53
CA ARG A 82 4.90 7.73 0.57
C ARG A 82 3.94 8.57 1.41
N ILE A 83 2.62 8.38 1.23
CA ILE A 83 1.60 9.14 1.95
C ILE A 83 1.58 8.74 3.43
N LEU A 84 1.59 7.43 3.74
CA LEU A 84 1.59 6.95 5.11
C LEU A 84 2.88 7.29 5.86
N ASN A 85 4.04 7.29 5.20
CA ASN A 85 5.29 7.73 5.82
C ASN A 85 5.25 9.21 6.27
N LYS A 86 4.52 10.07 5.55
CA LYS A 86 4.33 11.46 6.00
C LYS A 86 3.59 11.54 7.33
N GLN A 87 2.62 10.63 7.55
CA GLN A 87 1.82 10.60 8.79
C GLN A 87 2.61 10.03 9.98
N LEU A 88 3.60 9.15 9.73
CA LEU A 88 4.48 8.62 10.77
C LEU A 88 5.57 9.61 11.22
N ALA A 89 5.82 10.65 10.43
CA ALA A 89 6.84 11.67 10.72
C ALA A 89 6.27 12.89 11.48
N GLN A 90 4.97 12.90 11.78
CA GLN A 90 4.26 13.96 12.52
C GLN A 90 3.93 13.52 13.94
#